data_AF-A0A7T1MFP3-F1
#
_entry.id   AF-A0A7T1MFP3-F1
#
_cell.length_a   1.000
_cell.length_b   1.000
_cell.length_c   1.000
_cell.angle_alpha   90.00
_cell.angle_beta   90.00
_cell.angle_gamma   90.00
#
_symmetry.space_group_name_H-M   'P 1'
#
loop_
_entity.id
_entity.type
_entity.pdbx_description
1 polymer ?
#
loop_
_entity_poly.entity_id
_entity_poly.type
_entity_poly.pdbx_seq_one_letter_code
_entity_poly.pdbx_strand_id
1 'polypeptide(L)'
;MPRSSSLNAQVLIALGPERLAELLLELAGSDPAIKRRIRLAVAQATSPQEAAAQVRQRLATIGRSQGFLEREKRWAVLQELGLQLEAITGPIAQAEPLAARELLWQFLELGNNVLGRCDDSSGLMGDLFRQAMGELGRITEAAQPNPATLAEAVFEAFCDNGYGVFDGVIQQVKQALGPEGLQLLKRRFEQLAEQPVPVPPRQEWQQVGWGSGGPTYAHEREESSRQWTVKLGLQEVATAMGDIDAYIAQYTPEQQGYPRIATGIARRLLAVGRPEDALAFLTRATPDRSRWPEMEWEETHIETLEALKRQDEAQAARWGLFARCLRSDVLRDYLDRLPAFEDGPAEQQAIEQALAHPSVDQALSFLISWPSSLARASELLLNRRSQLDGDHYTLLDAAAQKLSQAHPLAATIALRSMVDFTLSNARSSRYGHAARHLQSCERLSHRISDWGEIPGHDAYIAAIRRDHARKSGFWKRMQELGMAQAG
;
A
#
# COMPACT_ATOMS: atom_id res chain seq x y z
N MET A 1 -8.26 -10.83 -50.29
CA MET A 1 -7.81 -9.59 -49.64
C MET A 1 -6.34 -9.74 -49.32
N PRO A 2 -5.45 -8.85 -49.79
CA PRO A 2 -4.04 -8.95 -49.45
C PRO A 2 -3.92 -8.68 -47.94
N ARG A 3 -3.24 -9.57 -47.21
CA ARG A 3 -2.89 -9.38 -45.80
C ARG A 3 -2.11 -8.07 -45.73
N SER A 4 -2.59 -7.09 -44.95
CA SER A 4 -1.78 -5.89 -44.70
C SER A 4 -0.48 -6.35 -44.05
N SER A 5 0.65 -6.14 -44.72
CA SER A 5 1.95 -6.22 -44.07
C SER A 5 1.90 -5.20 -42.93
N SER A 6 1.91 -5.68 -41.69
CA SER A 6 1.84 -4.80 -40.53
C SER A 6 3.02 -3.83 -40.57
N LEU A 7 2.73 -2.53 -40.51
CA LEU A 7 3.76 -1.49 -40.39
C LEU A 7 4.59 -1.78 -39.13
N ASN A 8 5.88 -2.04 -39.29
CA ASN A 8 6.79 -2.38 -38.21
C ASN A 8 8.19 -1.82 -38.46
N ALA A 9 9.04 -1.86 -37.43
CA ALA A 9 10.37 -1.27 -37.47
C ALA A 9 11.25 -1.83 -38.60
N GLN A 10 11.19 -3.14 -38.89
CA GLN A 10 12.01 -3.76 -39.94
C GLN A 10 11.62 -3.25 -41.34
N VAL A 11 10.33 -3.10 -41.60
CA VAL A 11 9.83 -2.54 -42.88
C VAL A 11 10.25 -1.07 -43.03
N LEU A 12 10.22 -0.29 -41.94
CA LEU A 12 10.67 1.09 -41.95
C LEU A 12 12.18 1.21 -42.20
N ILE A 13 13.01 0.40 -41.54
CA ILE A 13 14.46 0.37 -41.75
C ILE A 13 14.80 0.07 -43.22
N ALA A 14 14.05 -0.81 -43.87
CA ALA A 14 14.26 -1.16 -45.28
C ALA A 14 14.01 -0.01 -46.27
N LEU A 15 13.32 1.07 -45.87
CA LEU A 15 13.14 2.27 -46.71
C LEU A 15 14.43 3.08 -46.90
N GLY A 16 15.44 2.87 -46.05
CA GLY A 16 16.70 3.62 -46.08
C GLY A 16 16.62 4.97 -45.34
N PRO A 17 17.78 5.51 -44.91
CA PRO A 17 17.83 6.69 -44.05
C PRO A 17 17.32 7.96 -44.74
N GLU A 18 17.55 8.14 -46.06
CA GLU A 18 17.14 9.31 -46.81
C GLU A 18 15.60 9.43 -46.85
N ARG A 19 14.92 8.32 -47.20
CA ARG A 19 13.46 8.33 -47.29
C ARG A 19 12.81 8.48 -45.92
N LEU A 20 13.39 7.90 -44.87
CA LEU A 20 12.92 8.10 -43.50
C LEU A 20 13.09 9.56 -43.05
N ALA A 21 14.21 10.21 -43.39
CA ALA A 21 14.42 11.62 -43.07
C ALA A 21 13.40 12.54 -43.74
N GLU A 22 13.09 12.31 -45.02
CA GLU A 22 12.04 13.05 -45.75
C GLU A 22 10.67 12.90 -45.06
N LEU A 23 10.26 11.66 -44.75
CA LEU A 23 8.98 11.40 -44.08
C LEU A 23 8.91 12.04 -42.68
N LEU A 24 10.01 12.02 -41.93
CA LEU A 24 10.08 12.68 -40.63
C LEU A 24 9.98 14.20 -40.73
N LEU A 25 10.58 14.80 -41.77
CA LEU A 25 10.47 16.25 -42.03
C LEU A 25 9.05 16.64 -42.47
N GLU A 26 8.39 15.83 -43.30
CA GLU A 26 6.98 16.01 -43.67
C GLU A 26 6.08 15.98 -42.42
N LEU A 27 6.24 14.97 -41.56
CA LEU A 27 5.51 14.86 -40.29
C LEU A 27 5.78 16.06 -39.38
N ALA A 28 7.05 16.46 -39.24
CA ALA A 28 7.44 17.63 -38.46
C ALA A 28 6.86 18.96 -39.00
N GLY A 29 6.56 19.03 -40.30
CA GLY A 29 5.86 20.16 -40.91
C GLY A 29 4.40 20.27 -40.45
N SER A 30 3.75 19.13 -40.21
CA SER A 30 2.33 19.05 -39.79
C SER A 30 2.11 19.10 -38.28
N ASP A 31 3.08 18.66 -37.47
CA ASP A 31 2.94 18.53 -36.02
C ASP A 31 4.13 19.17 -35.27
N PRO A 32 3.91 20.31 -34.57
CA PRO A 32 4.95 20.94 -33.76
C PRO A 32 5.53 20.06 -32.66
N ALA A 33 4.78 19.11 -32.11
CA ALA A 33 5.26 18.18 -31.08
C ALA A 33 6.25 17.17 -31.67
N ILE A 34 5.93 16.60 -32.85
CA ILE A 34 6.86 15.74 -33.60
C ILE A 34 8.13 16.51 -33.96
N LYS A 35 7.99 17.75 -34.45
CA LYS A 35 9.14 18.61 -34.75
C LYS A 35 10.06 18.82 -33.54
N ARG A 36 9.49 19.09 -32.36
CA ARG A 36 10.28 19.24 -31.12
C ARG A 36 10.98 17.94 -30.75
N ARG A 37 10.30 16.80 -30.85
CA ARG A 37 10.89 15.48 -30.56
C ARG A 37 12.07 15.16 -31.47
N ILE A 38 11.95 15.42 -32.77
CA ILE A 38 13.05 15.22 -33.73
C ILE A 38 14.21 16.15 -33.42
N ARG A 39 13.95 17.45 -33.14
CA ARG A 39 15.02 18.40 -32.79
C ARG A 39 15.77 18.02 -31.52
N LEU A 40 15.07 17.53 -30.51
CA LEU A 40 15.70 17.05 -29.27
C LEU A 40 16.53 15.79 -29.53
N ALA A 41 16.03 14.84 -30.32
CA ALA A 41 16.78 13.63 -30.69
C ALA A 41 18.06 13.96 -31.48
N VAL A 42 18.00 14.91 -32.42
CA VAL A 42 19.18 15.39 -33.15
C VAL A 42 20.17 16.07 -32.21
N ALA A 43 19.70 16.93 -31.31
CA ALA A 43 20.54 17.61 -30.34
C ALA A 43 21.23 16.61 -29.39
N GLN A 44 20.52 15.61 -28.87
CA GLN A 44 21.10 14.55 -28.04
C GLN A 44 22.24 13.81 -28.73
N ALA A 45 22.16 13.61 -30.05
CA ALA A 45 23.19 12.93 -30.83
C ALA A 45 24.38 13.82 -31.21
N THR A 46 24.21 15.15 -31.20
CA THR A 46 25.19 16.07 -31.83
C THR A 46 25.80 17.07 -30.84
N SER A 47 25.03 17.56 -29.87
CA SER A 47 25.49 18.52 -28.85
C SER A 47 24.66 18.38 -27.55
N PRO A 48 25.26 17.84 -26.48
CA PRO A 48 24.65 17.82 -25.15
C PRO A 48 24.24 19.21 -24.64
N GLN A 49 25.02 20.25 -24.96
CA GLN A 49 24.72 21.64 -24.61
C GLN A 49 23.43 22.13 -25.28
N GLU A 50 23.26 21.84 -26.58
CA GLU A 50 22.05 22.20 -27.31
C GLU A 50 20.85 21.43 -26.78
N ALA A 51 21.01 20.14 -26.48
CA ALA A 51 19.96 19.34 -25.87
C ALA A 51 19.53 19.94 -24.52
N ALA A 52 20.48 20.29 -23.65
CA ALA A 52 20.21 20.94 -22.39
C ALA A 52 19.49 22.30 -22.54
N ALA A 53 19.89 23.12 -23.52
CA ALA A 53 19.23 24.39 -23.81
C ALA A 53 17.78 24.20 -24.28
N GLN A 54 17.53 23.21 -25.16
CA GLN A 54 16.19 22.89 -25.64
C GLN A 54 15.29 22.37 -24.50
N VAL A 55 15.82 21.47 -23.65
CA VAL A 55 15.09 20.98 -22.46
C VAL A 55 14.76 22.15 -21.53
N ARG A 56 15.73 23.00 -21.19
CA ARG A 56 15.53 24.19 -20.32
C ARG A 56 14.40 25.08 -20.83
N GLN A 57 14.42 25.40 -22.12
CA GLN A 57 13.39 26.22 -22.74
C GLN A 57 12.01 25.55 -22.64
N ARG A 58 11.96 24.23 -22.80
CA ARG A 58 10.71 23.47 -22.72
C ARG A 58 10.16 23.41 -21.30
N LEU A 59 10.98 23.10 -20.30
CA LEU A 59 10.56 23.11 -18.89
C LEU A 59 10.01 24.49 -18.50
N ALA A 60 10.71 25.57 -18.86
CA ALA A 60 10.25 26.94 -18.60
C ALA A 60 8.91 27.26 -19.31
N THR A 61 8.67 26.67 -20.49
CA THR A 61 7.41 26.85 -21.22
C THR A 61 6.27 26.11 -20.54
N ILE A 62 6.51 24.89 -20.05
CA ILE A 62 5.53 24.10 -19.30
C ILE A 62 5.18 24.81 -18.00
N GLY A 63 6.19 25.26 -17.22
CA GLY A 63 5.99 25.91 -15.93
C GLY A 63 5.26 27.26 -15.99
N ARG A 64 5.35 28.00 -17.11
CA ARG A 64 4.58 29.25 -17.30
C ARG A 64 3.10 29.01 -17.57
N SER A 65 2.70 27.82 -17.98
CA SER A 65 1.32 27.52 -18.37
C SER A 65 0.42 27.40 -17.13
N GLN A 66 -0.70 28.12 -17.13
CA GLN A 66 -1.67 28.15 -16.04
C GLN A 66 -3.00 27.44 -16.36
N GLY A 67 -3.18 27.01 -17.61
CA GLY A 67 -4.42 26.37 -18.06
C GLY A 67 -4.56 24.95 -17.51
N PHE A 68 -5.80 24.60 -17.12
CA PHE A 68 -6.14 23.25 -16.69
C PHE A 68 -5.92 22.23 -17.81
N LEU A 69 -5.34 21.09 -17.46
CA LEU A 69 -5.01 19.99 -18.38
C LEU A 69 -6.19 19.04 -18.50
N GLU A 70 -7.02 19.27 -19.51
CA GLU A 70 -8.06 18.33 -19.94
C GLU A 70 -7.47 16.96 -20.30
N ARG A 71 -8.32 15.92 -20.24
CA ARG A 71 -7.91 14.50 -20.35
C ARG A 71 -7.00 14.21 -21.55
N GLU A 72 -7.30 14.76 -22.73
CA GLU A 72 -6.50 14.54 -23.95
C GLU A 72 -5.12 15.22 -23.86
N LYS A 73 -5.07 16.46 -23.35
CA LYS A 73 -3.84 17.24 -23.21
C LYS A 73 -2.92 16.66 -22.13
N ARG A 74 -3.50 16.06 -21.09
CA ARG A 74 -2.75 15.43 -19.99
C ARG A 74 -1.80 14.35 -20.50
N TRP A 75 -2.26 13.49 -21.41
CA TRP A 75 -1.42 12.44 -21.97
C TRP A 75 -0.29 13.00 -22.81
N ALA A 76 -0.57 14.03 -23.62
CA ALA A 76 0.47 14.72 -24.40
C ALA A 76 1.54 15.39 -23.51
N VAL A 77 1.12 16.04 -22.42
CA VAL A 77 2.05 16.64 -21.44
C VAL A 77 2.87 15.57 -20.73
N LEU A 78 2.24 14.46 -20.32
CA LEU A 78 2.94 13.33 -19.68
C LEU A 78 4.03 12.76 -20.61
N GLN A 79 3.70 12.50 -21.88
CA GLN A 79 4.69 12.03 -22.87
C GLN A 79 5.80 13.06 -23.11
N GLU A 80 5.46 14.35 -23.16
CA GLU A 80 6.45 15.40 -23.38
C GLU A 80 7.41 15.56 -22.20
N LEU A 81 6.89 15.50 -20.96
CA LEU A 81 7.70 15.48 -19.74
C LEU A 81 8.57 14.21 -19.68
N GLY A 82 8.03 13.05 -20.05
CA GLY A 82 8.80 11.80 -20.15
C GLY A 82 10.01 11.94 -21.07
N LEU A 83 9.83 12.51 -22.27
CA LEU A 83 10.93 12.79 -23.19
C LEU A 83 11.97 13.77 -22.63
N GLN A 84 11.53 14.78 -21.86
CA GLN A 84 12.48 15.69 -21.21
C GLN A 84 13.28 14.95 -20.13
N LEU A 85 12.61 14.13 -19.32
CA LEU A 85 13.24 13.37 -18.26
C LEU A 85 14.28 12.39 -18.83
N GLU A 86 13.93 11.63 -19.88
CA GLU A 86 14.86 10.73 -20.58
C GLU A 86 16.09 11.47 -21.13
N ALA A 87 15.90 12.68 -21.67
CA ALA A 87 17.00 13.51 -22.13
C ALA A 87 17.94 13.91 -20.99
N ILE A 88 17.35 14.34 -19.87
CA ILE A 88 18.06 14.80 -18.67
C ILE A 88 18.85 13.64 -18.05
N THR A 89 18.23 12.50 -17.81
CA THR A 89 18.79 11.39 -17.04
C THR A 89 19.70 10.48 -17.86
N GLY A 90 19.56 10.51 -19.19
CA GLY A 90 20.39 9.78 -20.15
C GLY A 90 21.52 10.64 -20.74
N PRO A 91 21.43 11.08 -22.01
CA PRO A 91 22.55 11.71 -22.71
C PRO A 91 23.11 12.96 -22.02
N ILE A 92 22.26 13.82 -21.45
CA ILE A 92 22.73 15.06 -20.79
C ILE A 92 23.47 14.70 -19.49
N ALA A 93 22.94 13.81 -18.65
CA ALA A 93 23.62 13.37 -17.43
C ALA A 93 24.97 12.69 -17.71
N GLN A 94 25.12 11.99 -18.84
CA GLN A 94 26.38 11.35 -19.20
C GLN A 94 27.45 12.35 -19.63
N ALA A 95 27.07 13.40 -20.36
CA ALA A 95 28.01 14.38 -20.90
C ALA A 95 28.24 15.59 -19.98
N GLU A 96 27.18 16.07 -19.32
CA GLU A 96 27.16 17.28 -18.50
C GLU A 96 26.35 17.10 -17.20
N PRO A 97 26.90 16.38 -16.19
CA PRO A 97 26.20 16.10 -14.94
C PRO A 97 25.68 17.36 -14.22
N LEU A 98 26.44 18.45 -14.22
CA LEU A 98 26.04 19.73 -13.61
C LEU A 98 24.76 20.29 -14.27
N ALA A 99 24.72 20.35 -15.60
CA ALA A 99 23.55 20.82 -16.33
C ALA A 99 22.35 19.88 -16.17
N ALA A 100 22.59 18.56 -16.16
CA ALA A 100 21.54 17.58 -15.91
C ALA A 100 20.92 17.75 -14.52
N ARG A 101 21.73 17.99 -13.48
CA ARG A 101 21.24 18.24 -12.11
C ARG A 101 20.34 19.47 -12.06
N GLU A 102 20.78 20.58 -12.66
CA GLU A 102 19.97 21.81 -12.72
C GLU A 102 18.64 21.59 -13.44
N LEU A 103 18.66 20.87 -14.57
CA LEU A 103 17.45 20.57 -15.33
C LEU A 103 16.51 19.60 -14.59
N LEU A 104 17.05 18.61 -13.91
CA LEU A 104 16.26 17.68 -13.11
C LEU A 104 15.61 18.38 -11.92
N TRP A 105 16.33 19.31 -11.28
CA TRP A 105 15.77 20.15 -10.23
C TRP A 105 14.62 21.03 -10.76
N GLN A 106 14.85 21.72 -11.89
CA GLN A 106 13.80 22.49 -12.57
C GLN A 106 12.61 21.63 -13.00
N PHE A 107 12.86 20.39 -13.39
CA PHE A 107 11.81 19.42 -13.72
C PHE A 107 10.95 19.15 -12.48
N LEU A 108 11.56 18.86 -11.33
CA LEU A 108 10.85 18.61 -10.07
C LEU A 108 10.06 19.83 -9.60
N GLU A 109 10.60 21.05 -9.76
CA GLU A 109 9.89 22.31 -9.46
C GLU A 109 8.61 22.51 -10.29
N LEU A 110 8.47 21.83 -11.45
CA LEU A 110 7.22 21.83 -12.21
C LEU A 110 6.07 21.13 -11.48
N GLY A 111 6.36 20.28 -10.50
CA GLY A 111 5.38 19.42 -9.83
C GLY A 111 4.21 20.20 -9.24
N ASN A 112 4.49 21.26 -8.47
CA ASN A 112 3.45 22.11 -7.88
C ASN A 112 2.54 22.75 -8.95
N ASN A 113 3.13 23.22 -10.06
CA ASN A 113 2.37 23.80 -11.17
C ASN A 113 1.56 22.76 -11.95
N VAL A 114 2.18 21.64 -12.34
CA VAL A 114 1.59 20.64 -13.24
C VAL A 114 0.51 19.84 -12.52
N LEU A 115 0.79 19.35 -11.31
CA LEU A 115 -0.17 18.58 -10.53
C LEU A 115 -1.34 19.46 -10.07
N GLY A 116 -1.09 20.73 -9.75
CA GLY A 116 -2.15 21.66 -9.36
C GLY A 116 -3.11 22.08 -10.47
N ARG A 117 -2.83 21.72 -11.73
CA ARG A 117 -3.70 22.01 -12.87
C ARG A 117 -4.12 20.76 -13.64
N CYS A 118 -4.00 19.57 -13.05
CA CYS A 118 -4.51 18.34 -13.65
C CYS A 118 -5.15 17.42 -12.61
N ASP A 119 -6.14 16.66 -13.05
CA ASP A 119 -6.63 15.50 -12.29
C ASP A 119 -5.70 14.30 -12.52
N ASP A 120 -4.89 13.98 -11.50
CA ASP A 120 -4.00 12.82 -11.48
C ASP A 120 -4.54 11.68 -10.58
N SER A 121 -5.85 11.45 -10.58
CA SER A 121 -6.45 10.27 -9.93
C SER A 121 -5.89 8.94 -10.43
N SER A 122 -5.29 8.91 -11.63
CA SER A 122 -4.56 7.75 -12.16
C SER A 122 -3.18 7.53 -11.53
N GLY A 123 -2.59 8.54 -10.89
CA GLY A 123 -1.24 8.52 -10.31
C GLY A 123 -0.09 8.63 -11.31
N LEU A 124 -0.35 8.55 -12.62
CA LEU A 124 0.68 8.52 -13.67
C LEU A 124 1.56 9.78 -13.70
N MET A 125 0.98 10.96 -13.45
CA MET A 125 1.78 12.20 -13.44
C MET A 125 2.68 12.24 -12.22
N GLY A 126 2.15 11.92 -11.04
CA GLY A 126 2.92 11.79 -9.81
C GLY A 126 4.01 10.71 -9.89
N ASP A 127 3.74 9.59 -10.57
CA ASP A 127 4.73 8.53 -10.81
C ASP A 127 5.93 9.05 -11.63
N LEU A 128 5.70 9.90 -12.62
CA LEU A 128 6.77 10.50 -13.41
C LEU A 128 7.67 11.42 -12.55
N PHE A 129 7.08 12.20 -11.65
CA PHE A 129 7.86 13.02 -10.70
C PHE A 129 8.60 12.15 -9.67
N ARG A 130 8.00 11.07 -9.18
CA ARG A 130 8.69 10.09 -8.31
C ARG A 130 9.86 9.42 -9.03
N GLN A 131 9.70 9.08 -10.31
CA GLN A 131 10.78 8.58 -11.14
C GLN A 131 11.92 9.60 -11.25
N ALA A 132 11.59 10.87 -11.52
CA ALA A 132 12.58 11.94 -11.57
C ALA A 132 13.33 12.12 -10.24
N MET A 133 12.62 12.05 -9.11
CA MET A 133 13.22 12.09 -7.77
C MET A 133 14.19 10.93 -7.53
N GLY A 134 13.86 9.73 -8.02
CA GLY A 134 14.73 8.55 -7.92
C GLY A 134 16.06 8.68 -8.68
N GLU A 135 16.13 9.51 -9.71
CA GLU A 135 17.36 9.77 -10.49
C GLU A 135 18.23 10.89 -9.88
N LEU A 136 17.66 11.67 -8.94
CA LEU A 136 18.30 12.88 -8.42
C LEU A 136 19.60 12.57 -7.68
N GLY A 137 19.65 11.50 -6.88
CA GLY A 137 20.84 11.15 -6.10
C GLY A 137 22.07 10.92 -6.98
N ARG A 138 21.98 9.99 -7.94
CA ARG A 138 23.07 9.65 -8.86
C ARG A 138 23.58 10.85 -9.65
N ILE A 139 22.68 11.68 -10.17
CA ILE A 139 23.04 12.85 -10.98
C ILE A 139 23.64 13.95 -10.11
N THR A 140 23.13 14.14 -8.89
CA THR A 140 23.68 15.10 -7.93
C THR A 140 25.09 14.70 -7.48
N GLU A 141 25.33 13.41 -7.22
CA GLU A 141 26.67 12.90 -6.89
C GLU A 141 27.66 13.12 -8.05
N ALA A 142 27.27 12.80 -9.28
CA ALA A 142 28.10 13.02 -10.46
C ALA A 142 28.40 14.51 -10.72
N ALA A 143 27.48 15.39 -10.35
CA ALA A 143 27.62 16.84 -10.46
C ALA A 143 28.53 17.46 -9.39
N GLN A 144 28.79 16.76 -8.28
CA GLN A 144 29.64 17.24 -7.17
C GLN A 144 29.36 18.69 -6.74
N PRO A 145 28.11 19.04 -6.39
CA PRO A 145 27.76 20.40 -6.00
C PRO A 145 28.46 20.80 -4.70
N ASN A 146 28.55 22.10 -4.46
CA ASN A 146 28.95 22.60 -3.15
C ASN A 146 27.90 22.17 -2.10
N PRO A 147 28.31 21.52 -0.98
CA PRO A 147 27.36 21.04 0.03
C PRO A 147 26.48 22.12 0.66
N ALA A 148 27.00 23.35 0.84
CA ALA A 148 26.25 24.44 1.44
C ALA A 148 25.16 24.97 0.51
N THR A 149 25.45 25.13 -0.79
CA THR A 149 24.42 25.55 -1.75
C THR A 149 23.39 24.46 -2.00
N LEU A 150 23.79 23.19 -1.96
CA LEU A 150 22.86 22.06 -2.03
C LEU A 150 21.95 22.01 -0.79
N ALA A 151 22.50 22.19 0.42
CA ALA A 151 21.73 22.19 1.65
C ALA A 151 20.64 23.28 1.64
N GLU A 152 20.96 24.48 1.17
CA GLU A 152 19.97 25.57 1.07
C GLU A 152 18.87 25.23 0.05
N ALA A 153 19.24 24.74 -1.14
CA ALA A 153 18.26 24.35 -2.15
C ALA A 153 17.32 23.24 -1.64
N VAL A 154 17.87 22.24 -0.94
CA VAL A 154 17.10 21.15 -0.32
C VAL A 154 16.16 21.67 0.76
N PHE A 155 16.63 22.58 1.61
CA PHE A 155 15.79 23.20 2.64
C PHE A 155 14.60 23.94 2.04
N GLU A 156 14.83 24.79 1.03
CA GLU A 156 13.76 25.53 0.35
C GLU A 156 12.76 24.61 -0.33
N ALA A 157 13.24 23.59 -1.06
CA ALA A 157 12.38 22.62 -1.73
C ALA A 157 11.58 21.74 -0.75
N PHE A 158 12.15 21.43 0.42
CA PHE A 158 11.44 20.71 1.48
C PHE A 158 10.32 21.57 2.10
N CYS A 159 10.58 22.87 2.28
CA CYS A 159 9.60 23.81 2.80
C CYS A 159 8.46 24.10 1.79
N ASP A 160 8.76 24.19 0.49
CA ASP A 160 7.78 24.42 -0.59
C ASP A 160 7.36 23.11 -1.31
N ASN A 161 6.91 22.12 -0.54
CA ASN A 161 6.60 20.78 -1.05
C ASN A 161 5.10 20.47 -1.08
N GLY A 162 4.30 21.38 -1.63
CA GLY A 162 2.83 21.31 -1.56
C GLY A 162 2.19 20.02 -2.12
N TYR A 163 2.79 19.41 -3.15
CA TYR A 163 2.33 18.15 -3.75
C TYR A 163 3.20 16.92 -3.40
N GLY A 164 4.15 17.05 -2.47
CA GLY A 164 5.02 15.94 -2.05
C GLY A 164 6.02 15.50 -3.12
N VAL A 165 6.33 16.34 -4.11
CA VAL A 165 7.26 16.03 -5.20
C VAL A 165 8.70 15.91 -4.69
N PHE A 166 9.04 16.67 -3.65
CA PHE A 166 10.33 16.63 -2.97
C PHE A 166 10.38 15.65 -1.78
N ASP A 167 9.39 14.78 -1.62
CA ASP A 167 9.38 13.77 -0.55
C ASP A 167 10.63 12.87 -0.64
N GLY A 168 11.36 12.76 0.48
CA GLY A 168 12.58 11.98 0.56
C GLY A 168 13.81 12.60 -0.10
N VAL A 169 13.76 13.87 -0.53
CA VAL A 169 14.89 14.58 -1.17
C VAL A 169 16.17 14.50 -0.34
N ILE A 170 16.08 14.63 0.99
CA ILE A 170 17.24 14.59 1.90
C ILE A 170 17.93 13.23 1.81
N GLN A 171 17.16 12.14 1.75
CA GLN A 171 17.71 10.79 1.61
C GLN A 171 18.33 10.56 0.22
N GLN A 172 17.72 11.11 -0.83
CA GLN A 172 18.22 10.97 -2.20
C GLN A 172 19.58 11.65 -2.38
N VAL A 173 19.78 12.84 -1.81
CA VAL A 173 21.03 13.61 -1.99
C VAL A 173 22.00 13.52 -0.80
N LYS A 174 21.75 12.65 0.19
CA LYS A 174 22.56 12.58 1.42
C LYS A 174 24.05 12.39 1.17
N GLN A 175 24.43 11.62 0.15
CA GLN A 175 25.83 11.38 -0.19
C GLN A 175 26.51 12.65 -0.72
N ALA A 176 25.80 13.40 -1.56
CA ALA A 176 26.29 14.68 -2.11
C ALA A 176 26.29 15.81 -1.07
N LEU A 177 25.36 15.79 -0.12
CA LEU A 177 25.39 16.70 1.05
C LEU A 177 26.60 16.40 1.95
N GLY A 178 26.89 15.11 2.16
CA GLY A 178 27.91 14.69 3.13
C GLY A 178 27.62 15.19 4.55
N PRO A 179 28.56 14.97 5.50
CA PRO A 179 28.38 15.39 6.89
C PRO A 179 28.22 16.92 7.04
N GLU A 180 28.95 17.71 6.24
CA GLU A 180 28.88 19.17 6.29
C GLU A 180 27.50 19.68 5.83
N GLY A 181 27.02 19.24 4.67
CA GLY A 181 25.72 19.65 4.14
C GLY A 181 24.56 19.22 5.04
N LEU A 182 24.62 18.01 5.61
CA LEU A 182 23.60 17.55 6.57
C LEU A 182 23.60 18.38 7.86
N GLN A 183 24.77 18.77 8.38
CA GLN A 183 24.86 19.63 9.55
C GLN A 183 24.34 21.05 9.27
N LEU A 184 24.59 21.60 8.07
CA LEU A 184 24.03 22.87 7.65
C LEU A 184 22.50 22.79 7.53
N LEU A 185 21.98 21.74 6.89
CA LEU A 185 20.55 21.51 6.76
C LEU A 185 19.86 21.37 8.12
N LYS A 186 20.48 20.64 9.07
CA LYS A 186 20.03 20.56 10.46
C LYS A 186 19.86 21.96 11.08
N ARG A 187 20.89 22.81 10.96
CA ARG A 187 20.87 24.18 11.50
C ARG A 187 19.76 25.02 10.86
N ARG A 188 19.45 24.84 9.58
CA ARG A 188 18.34 25.56 8.92
C ARG A 188 16.98 25.18 9.50
N PHE A 189 16.74 23.87 9.74
CA PHE A 189 15.52 23.45 10.42
C PHE A 189 15.46 23.89 11.89
N GLU A 190 16.58 23.87 12.62
CA GLU A 190 16.66 24.42 13.99
C GLU A 190 16.36 25.94 14.00
N GLN A 191 16.90 26.72 13.05
CA GLN A 191 16.58 28.14 12.88
C GLN A 191 15.11 28.37 12.56
N LEU A 192 14.51 27.54 11.69
CA LEU A 192 13.08 27.59 11.41
C LEU A 192 12.27 27.29 12.67
N ALA A 193 12.74 26.38 13.53
CA ALA A 193 12.12 26.04 14.80
C ALA A 193 12.01 27.26 15.74
N GLU A 194 13.03 28.12 15.73
CA GLU A 194 13.15 29.34 16.55
C GLU A 194 12.33 30.53 16.03
N GLN A 195 11.67 30.39 14.87
CA GLN A 195 10.89 31.46 14.23
C GLN A 195 9.40 31.10 14.22
N PRO A 196 8.67 31.18 15.35
CA PRO A 196 7.24 30.90 15.39
C PRO A 196 6.46 31.90 14.53
N VAL A 197 5.36 31.44 13.95
CA VAL A 197 4.47 32.32 13.16
C VAL A 197 3.88 33.38 14.08
N PRO A 198 4.01 34.69 13.76
CA PRO A 198 3.43 35.75 14.58
C PRO A 198 1.91 35.62 14.69
N VAL A 199 1.38 35.77 15.90
CA VAL A 199 -0.08 35.79 16.13
C VAL A 199 -0.60 37.21 15.83
N PRO A 200 -1.42 37.39 14.78
CA PRO A 200 -1.97 38.71 14.47
C PRO A 200 -3.03 39.13 15.50
N PRO A 201 -3.38 40.43 15.57
CA PRO A 201 -4.49 40.91 16.39
C PRO A 201 -5.78 40.15 16.10
N ARG A 202 -6.62 39.93 17.13
CA ARG A 202 -7.83 39.11 17.02
C ARG A 202 -8.81 39.57 15.94
N GLN A 203 -8.83 40.87 15.63
CA GLN A 203 -9.68 41.44 14.58
C GLN A 203 -9.26 41.02 13.17
N GLU A 204 -8.02 40.58 12.99
CA GLU A 204 -7.44 40.16 11.70
C GLU A 204 -7.44 38.64 11.53
N TRP A 205 -8.02 37.90 12.49
CA TRP A 205 -8.07 36.45 12.43
C TRP A 205 -8.95 35.96 11.28
N GLN A 206 -8.32 35.36 10.28
CA GLN A 206 -8.99 34.75 9.16
C GLN A 206 -9.33 33.29 9.48
N GLN A 207 -10.62 32.97 9.59
CA GLN A 207 -11.07 31.60 9.78
C GLN A 207 -10.88 30.80 8.49
N VAL A 208 -10.19 29.67 8.58
CA VAL A 208 -9.85 28.80 7.42
C VAL A 208 -10.44 27.39 7.54
N GLY A 209 -11.08 27.06 8.65
CA GLY A 209 -11.64 25.72 8.86
C GLY A 209 -12.40 25.56 10.18
N TRP A 210 -12.78 24.32 10.46
CA TRP A 210 -13.47 23.92 11.68
C TRP A 210 -12.92 22.57 12.17
N GLY A 211 -12.55 22.50 13.45
CA GLY A 211 -12.06 21.28 14.10
C GLY A 211 -12.85 20.93 15.36
N SER A 212 -12.46 19.83 16.02
CA SER A 212 -13.11 19.35 17.26
C SER A 212 -13.09 20.36 18.41
N GLY A 213 -12.14 21.30 18.40
CA GLY A 213 -12.02 22.38 19.39
C GLY A 213 -12.66 23.71 18.98
N GLY A 214 -13.32 23.80 17.82
CA GLY A 214 -13.87 25.06 17.30
C GLY A 214 -13.20 25.56 16.01
N PRO A 215 -13.44 26.83 15.62
CA PRO A 215 -12.91 27.39 14.37
C PRO A 215 -11.38 27.42 14.40
N THR A 216 -10.76 27.12 13.26
CA THR A 216 -9.30 27.19 13.09
C THR A 216 -8.93 28.39 12.23
N TYR A 217 -7.87 29.10 12.61
CA TYR A 217 -7.44 30.34 11.96
C TYR A 217 -6.17 30.16 11.11
N ALA A 218 -5.98 31.06 10.14
CA ALA A 218 -4.87 30.99 9.18
C ALA A 218 -3.49 30.87 9.85
N HIS A 219 -3.21 31.73 10.84
CA HIS A 219 -1.94 31.73 11.57
C HIS A 219 -1.71 30.43 12.38
N GLU A 220 -2.77 29.80 12.90
CA GLU A 220 -2.67 28.52 13.62
C GLU A 220 -2.32 27.38 12.66
N ARG A 221 -2.91 27.40 11.45
CA ARG A 221 -2.61 26.43 10.40
C ARG A 221 -1.18 26.60 9.90
N GLU A 222 -0.74 27.84 9.72
CA GLU A 222 0.63 28.16 9.32
C GLU A 222 1.64 27.73 10.39
N GLU A 223 1.38 28.01 11.66
CA GLU A 223 2.24 27.57 12.77
C GLU A 223 2.29 26.03 12.87
N SER A 224 1.13 25.37 12.73
CA SER A 224 1.08 23.90 12.72
C SER A 224 1.86 23.32 11.53
N SER A 225 1.77 23.96 10.36
CA SER A 225 2.53 23.58 9.17
C SER A 225 4.03 23.75 9.41
N ARG A 226 4.46 24.87 9.98
CA ARG A 226 5.87 25.12 10.32
C ARG A 226 6.40 24.07 11.30
N GLN A 227 5.68 23.82 12.39
CA GLN A 227 6.06 22.80 13.38
C GLN A 227 6.18 21.41 12.74
N TRP A 228 5.25 21.06 11.83
CA TRP A 228 5.29 19.81 11.10
C TRP A 228 6.51 19.72 10.16
N THR A 229 6.79 20.78 9.39
CA THR A 229 7.95 20.87 8.51
C THR A 229 9.26 20.74 9.30
N VAL A 230 9.40 21.46 10.41
CA VAL A 230 10.59 21.36 11.29
C VAL A 230 10.76 19.93 11.80
N LYS A 231 9.68 19.32 12.31
CA LYS A 231 9.72 17.96 12.84
C LYS A 231 10.14 16.95 11.77
N LEU A 232 9.50 16.95 10.61
CA LEU A 232 9.82 16.02 9.53
C LEU A 232 11.23 16.25 8.99
N GLY A 233 11.63 17.51 8.79
CA GLY A 233 12.97 17.87 8.32
C GLY A 233 14.06 17.36 9.26
N LEU A 234 13.93 17.62 10.57
CA LEU A 234 14.88 17.12 11.56
C LEU A 234 14.90 15.59 11.65
N GLN A 235 13.76 14.91 11.47
CA GLN A 235 13.70 13.46 11.40
C GLN A 235 14.42 12.89 10.17
N GLU A 236 14.24 13.49 9.00
CA GLU A 236 14.91 13.06 7.78
C GLU A 236 16.42 13.32 7.83
N VAL A 237 16.84 14.47 8.37
CA VAL A 237 18.26 14.79 8.60
C VAL A 237 18.88 13.80 9.59
N ALA A 238 18.23 13.56 10.74
CA ALA A 238 18.71 12.59 11.72
C ALA A 238 18.85 11.18 11.10
N THR A 239 17.86 10.77 10.31
CA THR A 239 17.91 9.50 9.57
C THR A 239 19.08 9.46 8.56
N ALA A 240 19.31 10.54 7.82
CA ALA A 240 20.41 10.65 6.86
C ALA A 240 21.79 10.62 7.53
N MET A 241 21.90 11.22 8.73
CA MET A 241 23.11 11.23 9.55
C MET A 241 23.34 9.89 10.30
N GLY A 242 22.33 9.01 10.37
CA GLY A 242 22.37 7.83 11.24
C GLY A 242 22.27 8.16 12.73
N ASP A 243 21.82 9.37 13.08
CA ASP A 243 21.66 9.83 14.46
C ASP A 243 20.27 9.47 14.98
N ILE A 244 20.17 8.25 15.51
CA ILE A 244 18.89 7.73 16.01
C ILE A 244 18.38 8.48 17.25
N ASP A 245 19.27 8.98 18.10
CA ASP A 245 18.88 9.70 19.30
C ASP A 245 18.29 11.08 18.95
N ALA A 246 18.85 11.77 17.94
CA ALA A 246 18.25 12.97 17.38
C ALA A 246 16.88 12.71 16.75
N TYR A 247 16.68 11.56 16.09
CA TYR A 247 15.37 11.15 15.56
C TYR A 247 14.36 10.92 16.70
N ILE A 248 14.75 10.22 17.77
CA ILE A 248 13.92 9.97 18.96
C ILE A 248 13.54 11.30 19.63
N ALA A 249 14.47 12.26 19.72
CA ALA A 249 14.25 13.56 20.34
C ALA A 249 13.17 14.41 19.63
N GLN A 250 12.78 14.08 18.39
CA GLN A 250 11.67 14.74 17.70
C GLN A 250 10.27 14.31 18.21
N TYR A 251 10.22 13.35 19.13
CA TYR A 251 8.99 12.91 19.78
C TYR A 251 9.00 13.32 21.25
N THR A 252 7.87 13.88 21.71
CA THR A 252 7.68 14.14 23.15
C THR A 252 7.63 12.83 23.94
N PRO A 253 7.90 12.85 25.26
CA PRO A 253 7.81 11.64 26.09
C PRO A 253 6.45 10.94 26.01
N GLU A 254 5.37 11.71 25.84
CA GLU A 254 4.03 11.18 25.63
C GLU A 254 3.89 10.49 24.26
N GLN A 255 4.33 11.14 23.17
CA GLN A 255 4.29 10.57 21.83
C GLN A 255 5.10 9.27 21.72
N GLN A 256 6.24 9.20 22.42
CA GLN A 256 7.06 7.99 22.48
C GLN A 256 6.35 6.82 23.19
N GLY A 257 5.27 7.07 23.93
CA GLY A 257 4.43 6.05 24.54
C GLY A 257 3.35 5.49 23.60
N TYR A 258 3.14 6.09 22.42
CA TYR A 258 2.16 5.57 21.46
C TYR A 258 2.71 4.33 20.73
N PRO A 259 1.98 3.19 20.72
CA PRO A 259 2.48 1.92 20.18
C PRO A 259 3.10 2.00 18.78
N ARG A 260 2.45 2.69 17.83
CA ARG A 260 2.97 2.88 16.47
C ARG A 260 4.30 3.65 16.43
N ILE A 261 4.44 4.69 17.26
CA ILE A 261 5.67 5.49 17.31
C ILE A 261 6.79 4.69 17.98
N ALA A 262 6.51 4.07 19.13
CA ALA A 262 7.46 3.24 19.85
C ALA A 262 7.96 2.07 18.98
N THR A 263 7.08 1.44 18.21
CA THR A 263 7.43 0.40 17.24
C THR A 263 8.37 0.93 16.16
N GLY A 264 8.05 2.09 15.58
CA GLY A 264 8.90 2.73 14.57
C GLY A 264 10.29 3.12 15.08
N ILE A 265 10.40 3.52 16.36
CA ILE A 265 11.66 3.78 17.05
C ILE A 265 12.41 2.46 17.30
N ALA A 266 11.74 1.45 17.85
CA ALA A 266 12.32 0.14 18.16
C ALA A 266 12.91 -0.53 16.92
N ARG A 267 12.20 -0.52 15.78
CA ARG A 267 12.73 -1.05 14.50
C ARG A 267 14.03 -0.37 14.06
N ARG A 268 14.13 0.95 14.24
CA ARG A 268 15.36 1.70 13.92
C ARG A 268 16.48 1.36 14.89
N LEU A 269 16.18 1.20 16.18
CA LEU A 269 17.16 0.82 17.21
C LEU A 269 17.71 -0.59 16.94
N LEU A 270 16.86 -1.54 16.54
CA LEU A 270 17.28 -2.87 16.11
C LEU A 270 18.24 -2.81 14.91
N ALA A 271 17.92 -1.99 13.90
CA ALA A 271 18.75 -1.86 12.69
C ALA A 271 20.18 -1.37 12.97
N VAL A 272 20.40 -0.65 14.08
CA VAL A 272 21.73 -0.19 14.52
C VAL A 272 22.30 -0.99 15.70
N GLY A 273 21.70 -2.14 16.03
CA GLY A 273 22.22 -3.05 17.07
C GLY A 273 22.00 -2.57 18.50
N ARG A 274 20.90 -1.84 18.78
CA ARG A 274 20.49 -1.40 20.13
C ARG A 274 19.19 -2.11 20.60
N PRO A 275 19.18 -3.44 20.74
CA PRO A 275 17.96 -4.19 21.05
C PRO A 275 17.44 -3.97 22.49
N GLU A 276 18.30 -3.64 23.45
CA GLU A 276 17.89 -3.31 24.82
C GLU A 276 17.01 -2.06 24.86
N ASP A 277 17.43 -1.02 24.14
CA ASP A 277 16.67 0.23 24.02
C ASP A 277 15.36 -0.02 23.26
N ALA A 278 15.41 -0.81 22.18
CA ALA A 278 14.21 -1.19 21.44
C ALA A 278 13.18 -1.85 22.35
N LEU A 279 13.61 -2.78 23.21
CA LEU A 279 12.71 -3.45 24.15
C LEU A 279 12.12 -2.49 25.17
N ALA A 280 12.91 -1.53 25.67
CA ALA A 280 12.42 -0.53 26.61
C ALA A 280 11.29 0.33 26.01
N PHE A 281 11.43 0.75 24.75
CA PHE A 281 10.38 1.47 24.03
C PHE A 281 9.10 0.64 23.85
N LEU A 282 9.24 -0.62 23.39
CA LEU A 282 8.10 -1.50 23.18
C LEU A 282 7.36 -1.81 24.48
N THR A 283 8.09 -2.10 25.56
CA THR A 283 7.52 -2.43 26.86
C THR A 283 6.67 -1.27 27.40
N ARG A 284 7.19 -0.03 27.33
CA ARG A 284 6.47 1.17 27.76
C ARG A 284 5.21 1.44 26.94
N ALA A 285 5.20 1.04 25.67
CA ALA A 285 4.13 1.28 24.71
C ALA A 285 3.41 -0.01 24.30
N THR A 286 3.18 -0.92 25.26
CA THR A 286 2.48 -2.18 24.99
C THR A 286 1.04 -1.88 24.55
N PRO A 287 0.59 -2.38 23.38
CA PRO A 287 -0.76 -2.13 22.89
C PRO A 287 -1.81 -2.87 23.72
N ASP A 288 -3.06 -2.41 23.63
CA ASP A 288 -4.20 -3.08 24.24
C ASP A 288 -4.46 -4.43 23.54
N ARG A 289 -3.94 -5.50 24.14
CA ARG A 289 -4.07 -6.88 23.64
C ARG A 289 -5.46 -7.48 23.79
N SER A 290 -6.45 -6.74 24.34
CA SER A 290 -7.86 -7.15 24.29
C SER A 290 -8.48 -6.95 22.90
N ARG A 291 -7.85 -6.13 22.05
CA ARG A 291 -8.27 -5.85 20.67
C ARG A 291 -7.51 -6.72 19.68
N TRP A 292 -7.81 -6.51 18.39
CA TRP A 292 -7.04 -7.13 17.31
C TRP A 292 -5.55 -6.78 17.46
N PRO A 293 -4.62 -7.75 17.31
CA PRO A 293 -3.20 -7.50 17.52
C PRO A 293 -2.63 -6.39 16.62
N GLU A 294 -1.83 -5.50 17.19
CA GLU A 294 -0.99 -4.58 16.44
C GLU A 294 0.22 -5.35 15.88
N MET A 295 0.06 -5.89 14.66
CA MET A 295 1.03 -6.82 14.06
C MET A 295 2.46 -6.26 14.02
N GLU A 296 2.63 -5.01 13.61
CA GLU A 296 3.97 -4.39 13.55
C GLU A 296 4.65 -4.36 14.92
N TRP A 297 3.90 -4.09 16.00
CA TRP A 297 4.44 -4.09 17.36
C TRP A 297 4.81 -5.50 17.79
N GLU A 298 3.95 -6.49 17.54
CA GLU A 298 4.17 -7.88 17.98
C GLU A 298 5.36 -8.51 17.25
N GLU A 299 5.47 -8.28 15.94
CA GLU A 299 6.62 -8.71 15.12
C GLU A 299 7.92 -8.06 15.61
N THR A 300 7.93 -6.73 15.79
CA THR A 300 9.12 -6.01 16.29
C THR A 300 9.51 -6.47 17.69
N HIS A 301 8.54 -6.77 18.55
CA HIS A 301 8.79 -7.29 19.90
C HIS A 301 9.43 -8.68 19.87
N ILE A 302 8.92 -9.58 19.03
CA ILE A 302 9.52 -10.91 18.84
C ILE A 302 10.95 -10.79 18.28
N GLU A 303 11.16 -9.98 17.23
CA GLU A 303 12.49 -9.72 16.65
C GLU A 303 13.47 -9.15 17.70
N THR A 304 12.98 -8.26 18.56
CA THR A 304 13.78 -7.68 19.65
C THR A 304 14.21 -8.74 20.66
N LEU A 305 13.30 -9.62 21.07
CA LEU A 305 13.62 -10.71 21.99
C LEU A 305 14.63 -11.69 21.38
N GLU A 306 14.53 -11.98 20.08
CA GLU A 306 15.49 -12.81 19.36
C GLU A 306 16.87 -12.15 19.29
N ALA A 307 16.94 -10.85 19.00
CA ALA A 307 18.18 -10.08 18.99
C ALA A 307 18.87 -10.09 20.36
N LEU A 308 18.08 -10.06 21.44
CA LEU A 308 18.54 -10.22 22.83
C LEU A 308 18.87 -11.66 23.24
N LYS A 309 18.72 -12.63 22.32
CA LYS A 309 18.89 -14.07 22.59
C LYS A 309 17.94 -14.62 23.68
N ARG A 310 16.79 -13.99 23.88
CA ARG A 310 15.74 -14.39 24.83
C ARG A 310 14.74 -15.32 24.14
N GLN A 311 15.23 -16.49 23.72
CA GLN A 311 14.50 -17.41 22.83
C GLN A 311 13.18 -17.91 23.45
N ASP A 312 13.18 -18.27 24.73
CA ASP A 312 11.97 -18.76 25.41
C ASP A 312 10.85 -17.70 25.43
N GLU A 313 11.23 -16.43 25.63
CA GLU A 313 10.27 -15.32 25.61
C GLU A 313 9.79 -14.99 24.21
N ALA A 314 10.66 -15.10 23.20
CA ALA A 314 10.27 -14.95 21.80
C ALA A 314 9.27 -16.04 21.39
N GLN A 315 9.48 -17.29 21.82
CA GLN A 315 8.55 -18.39 21.59
C GLN A 315 7.23 -18.21 22.34
N ALA A 316 7.27 -17.77 23.60
CA ALA A 316 6.06 -17.44 24.35
C ALA A 316 5.26 -16.30 23.69
N ALA A 317 5.93 -15.27 23.16
CA ALA A 317 5.30 -14.18 22.44
C ALA A 317 4.66 -14.65 21.12
N ARG A 318 5.36 -15.49 20.33
CA ARG A 318 4.81 -16.11 19.11
C ARG A 318 3.57 -16.93 19.39
N TRP A 319 3.63 -17.80 20.40
CA TRP A 319 2.48 -18.61 20.82
C TRP A 319 1.31 -17.72 21.26
N GLY A 320 1.58 -16.71 22.09
CA GLY A 320 0.57 -15.75 22.54
C GLY A 320 -0.05 -14.96 21.40
N LEU A 321 0.71 -14.60 20.36
CA LEU A 321 0.21 -13.97 19.15
C LEU A 321 -0.70 -14.93 18.38
N PHE A 322 -0.22 -16.14 18.08
CA PHE A 322 -0.99 -17.18 17.41
C PHE A 322 -2.33 -17.44 18.13
N ALA A 323 -2.32 -17.63 19.44
CA ALA A 323 -3.53 -17.94 20.21
C ALA A 323 -4.62 -16.85 20.11
N ARG A 324 -4.24 -15.59 19.82
CA ARG A 324 -5.19 -14.46 19.66
C ARG A 324 -5.69 -14.25 18.23
N CYS A 325 -4.92 -14.61 17.20
CA CYS A 325 -5.26 -14.31 15.80
C CYS A 325 -5.36 -15.53 14.88
N LEU A 326 -4.93 -16.71 15.35
CA LEU A 326 -4.92 -17.99 14.64
C LEU A 326 -4.27 -17.91 13.24
N ARG A 327 -3.22 -17.09 13.11
CA ARG A 327 -2.47 -16.92 11.86
C ARG A 327 -1.56 -18.13 11.59
N SER A 328 -1.75 -18.77 10.44
CA SER A 328 -0.99 -19.96 10.06
C SER A 328 0.50 -19.70 9.85
N ASP A 329 0.89 -18.51 9.38
CA ASP A 329 2.28 -18.11 9.24
C ASP A 329 2.97 -18.01 10.60
N VAL A 330 2.31 -17.38 11.59
CA VAL A 330 2.83 -17.29 12.97
C VAL A 330 3.00 -18.68 13.61
N LEU A 331 2.05 -19.59 13.38
CA LEU A 331 2.18 -20.97 13.88
C LEU A 331 3.34 -21.71 13.23
N ARG A 332 3.54 -21.60 11.90
CA ARG A 332 4.69 -22.22 11.23
C ARG A 332 6.00 -21.70 11.81
N ASP A 333 6.11 -20.38 11.96
CA ASP A 333 7.30 -19.76 12.55
C ASP A 333 7.59 -20.25 13.97
N TYR A 334 6.54 -20.52 14.76
CA TYR A 334 6.65 -21.12 16.08
C TYR A 334 7.15 -22.57 15.99
N LEU A 335 6.48 -23.42 15.20
CA LEU A 335 6.83 -24.84 15.05
C LEU A 335 8.24 -25.04 14.49
N ASP A 336 8.66 -24.25 13.51
CA ASP A 336 9.99 -24.34 12.87
C ASP A 336 11.15 -24.05 13.83
N ARG A 337 10.87 -23.41 14.97
CA ARG A 337 11.87 -23.00 15.97
C ARG A 337 11.80 -23.86 17.24
N LEU A 338 10.95 -24.87 17.28
CA LEU A 338 10.91 -25.82 18.39
C LEU A 338 12.08 -26.81 18.32
N PRO A 339 12.50 -27.37 19.47
CA PRO A 339 13.37 -28.53 19.49
C PRO A 339 12.81 -29.68 18.63
N ALA A 340 13.71 -30.52 18.12
CA ALA A 340 13.32 -31.69 17.36
C ALA A 340 12.33 -32.56 18.15
N PHE A 341 11.30 -33.06 17.47
CA PHE A 341 10.23 -33.91 18.02
C PHE A 341 9.20 -33.23 18.94
N GLU A 342 9.25 -31.89 19.11
CA GLU A 342 8.24 -31.13 19.87
C GLU A 342 7.13 -30.53 18.97
N ASP A 343 7.34 -30.52 17.66
CA ASP A 343 6.43 -29.96 16.65
C ASP A 343 5.06 -30.64 16.61
N GLY A 344 5.01 -31.97 16.64
CA GLY A 344 3.76 -32.73 16.61
C GLY A 344 2.81 -32.42 17.79
N PRO A 345 3.26 -32.57 19.05
CA PRO A 345 2.46 -32.20 20.23
C PRO A 345 2.03 -30.72 20.22
N ALA A 346 2.93 -29.82 19.81
CA ALA A 346 2.64 -28.40 19.73
C ALA A 346 1.59 -28.07 18.65
N GLU A 347 1.65 -28.72 17.49
CA GLU A 347 0.64 -28.60 16.43
C GLU A 347 -0.73 -29.05 16.94
N GLN A 348 -0.79 -30.17 17.66
CA GLN A 348 -2.05 -30.66 18.23
C GLN A 348 -2.62 -29.67 19.26
N GLN A 349 -1.77 -29.09 20.11
CA GLN A 349 -2.17 -28.03 21.04
C GLN A 349 -2.68 -26.79 20.30
N ALA A 350 -2.08 -26.42 19.18
CA ALA A 350 -2.51 -25.27 18.38
C ALA A 350 -3.90 -25.48 17.76
N ILE A 351 -4.18 -26.70 17.33
CA ILE A 351 -5.49 -27.08 16.81
C ILE A 351 -6.56 -27.06 17.93
N GLU A 352 -6.22 -27.53 19.13
CA GLU A 352 -7.10 -27.44 20.31
C GLU A 352 -7.37 -25.99 20.71
N GLN A 353 -6.34 -25.14 20.67
CA GLN A 353 -6.47 -23.70 20.90
C GLN A 353 -7.42 -23.06 19.87
N ALA A 354 -7.36 -23.46 18.60
CA ALA A 354 -8.27 -22.98 17.57
C ALA A 354 -9.73 -23.40 17.83
N LEU A 355 -9.97 -24.64 18.27
CA LEU A 355 -11.31 -25.14 18.61
C LEU A 355 -11.94 -24.36 19.78
N ALA A 356 -11.13 -24.00 20.77
CA ALA A 356 -11.54 -23.22 21.95
C ALA A 356 -11.65 -21.71 21.68
N HIS A 357 -11.24 -21.22 20.51
CA HIS A 357 -11.14 -19.80 20.23
C HIS A 357 -12.52 -19.11 20.20
N PRO A 358 -12.70 -17.90 20.80
CA PRO A 358 -14.02 -17.25 20.87
C PRO A 358 -14.67 -16.99 19.51
N SER A 359 -13.88 -16.58 18.51
CA SER A 359 -14.38 -16.34 17.15
C SER A 359 -14.39 -17.64 16.33
N VAL A 360 -15.60 -18.10 15.96
CA VAL A 360 -15.79 -19.27 15.10
C VAL A 360 -15.24 -19.04 13.70
N ASP A 361 -15.38 -17.84 13.16
CA ASP A 361 -14.90 -17.53 11.81
C ASP A 361 -13.37 -17.61 11.71
N GLN A 362 -12.65 -17.06 12.69
CA GLN A 362 -11.19 -17.16 12.74
C GLN A 362 -10.74 -18.60 12.92
N ALA A 363 -11.39 -19.34 13.84
CA ALA A 363 -11.12 -20.75 14.06
C ALA A 363 -11.34 -21.58 12.79
N LEU A 364 -12.48 -21.38 12.12
CA LEU A 364 -12.80 -22.09 10.88
C LEU A 364 -11.82 -21.74 9.77
N SER A 365 -11.50 -20.46 9.60
CA SER A 365 -10.54 -19.97 8.60
C SER A 365 -9.17 -20.65 8.75
N PHE A 366 -8.67 -20.73 9.99
CA PHE A 366 -7.44 -21.45 10.32
C PHE A 366 -7.55 -22.95 10.03
N LEU A 367 -8.58 -23.62 10.58
CA LEU A 367 -8.71 -25.08 10.50
C LEU A 367 -8.93 -25.60 9.08
N ILE A 368 -9.61 -24.85 8.21
CA ILE A 368 -9.75 -25.28 6.80
C ILE A 368 -8.46 -25.02 6.02
N SER A 369 -7.59 -24.12 6.47
CA SER A 369 -6.36 -23.72 5.79
C SER A 369 -5.14 -24.52 6.26
N TRP A 370 -5.21 -25.12 7.44
CA TRP A 370 -4.13 -25.92 8.02
C TRP A 370 -4.22 -27.41 7.60
N PRO A 371 -3.13 -28.03 7.09
CA PRO A 371 -3.22 -29.33 6.39
C PRO A 371 -3.80 -30.50 7.22
N SER A 372 -3.48 -30.58 8.51
CA SER A 372 -3.82 -31.71 9.38
C SER A 372 -5.14 -31.56 10.13
N SER A 373 -5.85 -30.43 9.98
CA SER A 373 -6.93 -30.04 10.90
C SER A 373 -8.33 -30.05 10.26
N LEU A 374 -8.49 -30.59 9.04
CA LEU A 374 -9.78 -30.64 8.35
C LEU A 374 -10.86 -31.41 9.15
N ALA A 375 -10.48 -32.50 9.83
CA ALA A 375 -11.39 -33.23 10.71
C ALA A 375 -11.87 -32.38 11.90
N ARG A 376 -11.01 -31.49 12.41
CA ARG A 376 -11.35 -30.56 13.49
C ARG A 376 -12.18 -29.37 12.99
N ALA A 377 -12.01 -28.92 11.75
CA ALA A 377 -12.94 -27.98 11.12
C ALA A 377 -14.37 -28.54 11.07
N SER A 378 -14.52 -29.84 10.76
CA SER A 378 -15.82 -30.52 10.82
C SER A 378 -16.42 -30.51 12.22
N GLU A 379 -15.61 -30.84 13.24
CA GLU A 379 -16.02 -30.81 14.65
C GLU A 379 -16.51 -29.41 15.08
N LEU A 380 -15.77 -28.36 14.72
CA LEU A 380 -16.14 -26.98 15.00
C LEU A 380 -17.52 -26.61 14.42
N LEU A 381 -17.76 -26.94 13.15
CA LEU A 381 -19.03 -26.65 12.48
C LEU A 381 -20.21 -27.39 13.10
N LEU A 382 -20.02 -28.65 13.53
CA LEU A 382 -21.08 -29.44 14.17
C LEU A 382 -21.45 -28.88 15.55
N ASN A 383 -20.43 -28.57 16.35
CA ASN A 383 -20.59 -28.17 17.76
C ASN A 383 -21.02 -26.71 17.92
N ARG A 384 -20.57 -25.81 17.03
CA ARG A 384 -20.80 -24.36 17.14
C ARG A 384 -21.63 -23.78 16.01
N ARG A 385 -22.44 -24.62 15.34
CA ARG A 385 -23.31 -24.26 14.19
C ARG A 385 -24.15 -22.99 14.38
N SER A 386 -24.66 -22.75 15.59
CA SER A 386 -25.54 -21.60 15.87
C SER A 386 -24.80 -20.25 15.91
N GLN A 387 -23.47 -20.28 15.95
CA GLN A 387 -22.62 -19.08 16.00
C GLN A 387 -22.04 -18.71 14.62
N LEU A 388 -22.38 -19.47 13.57
CA LEU A 388 -21.90 -19.21 12.21
C LEU A 388 -22.60 -17.99 11.61
N ASP A 389 -21.83 -17.05 11.09
CA ASP A 389 -22.37 -15.94 10.31
C ASP A 389 -22.47 -16.32 8.83
N GLY A 390 -23.70 -16.52 8.35
CA GLY A 390 -23.98 -16.82 6.95
C GLY A 390 -23.69 -15.68 5.97
N ASP A 391 -23.35 -14.47 6.43
CA ASP A 391 -22.88 -13.38 5.55
C ASP A 391 -21.42 -13.56 5.13
N HIS A 392 -20.63 -14.34 5.88
CA HIS A 392 -19.24 -14.68 5.56
C HIS A 392 -19.12 -15.73 4.43
N TYR A 393 -19.71 -15.39 3.28
CA TYR A 393 -19.84 -16.24 2.11
C TYR A 393 -18.52 -16.84 1.64
N THR A 394 -17.44 -16.04 1.58
CA THR A 394 -16.13 -16.51 1.07
C THR A 394 -15.52 -17.60 1.95
N LEU A 395 -15.65 -17.46 3.28
CA LEU A 395 -15.17 -18.43 4.25
C LEU A 395 -15.99 -19.72 4.19
N LEU A 396 -17.32 -19.60 4.24
CA LEU A 396 -18.22 -20.76 4.28
C LEU A 396 -18.22 -21.56 2.97
N ASP A 397 -18.09 -20.90 1.82
CA ASP A 397 -17.94 -21.57 0.52
C ASP A 397 -16.61 -22.36 0.46
N ALA A 398 -15.51 -21.75 0.90
CA ALA A 398 -14.22 -22.44 0.98
C ALA A 398 -14.25 -23.64 1.96
N ALA A 399 -14.92 -23.48 3.11
CA ALA A 399 -15.11 -24.56 4.07
C ALA A 399 -15.94 -25.71 3.45
N ALA A 400 -17.06 -25.40 2.81
CA ALA A 400 -17.92 -26.39 2.17
C ALA A 400 -17.17 -27.18 1.09
N GLN A 401 -16.40 -26.50 0.24
CA GLN A 401 -15.61 -27.14 -0.81
C GLN A 401 -14.60 -28.13 -0.21
N LYS A 402 -13.79 -27.69 0.75
CA LYS A 402 -12.74 -28.52 1.38
C LYS A 402 -13.32 -29.70 2.16
N LEU A 403 -14.46 -29.51 2.82
CA LEU A 403 -15.09 -30.54 3.65
C LEU A 403 -15.96 -31.52 2.83
N SER A 404 -16.41 -31.15 1.64
CA SER A 404 -17.40 -31.92 0.87
C SER A 404 -17.04 -33.40 0.64
N GLN A 405 -15.75 -33.71 0.47
CA GLN A 405 -15.30 -35.07 0.21
C GLN A 405 -15.26 -35.92 1.48
N ALA A 406 -14.63 -35.46 2.55
CA ALA A 406 -14.42 -36.26 3.76
C ALA A 406 -15.52 -36.08 4.82
N HIS A 407 -16.17 -34.92 4.86
CA HIS A 407 -17.12 -34.50 5.90
C HIS A 407 -18.37 -33.86 5.29
N PRO A 408 -19.22 -34.64 4.56
CA PRO A 408 -20.35 -34.10 3.80
C PRO A 408 -21.42 -33.42 4.67
N LEU A 409 -21.59 -33.84 5.93
CA LEU A 409 -22.52 -33.19 6.86
C LEU A 409 -22.04 -31.79 7.25
N ALA A 410 -20.77 -31.62 7.58
CA ALA A 410 -20.20 -30.32 7.93
C ALA A 410 -20.21 -29.35 6.74
N ALA A 411 -19.89 -29.84 5.54
CA ALA A 411 -20.04 -29.05 4.31
C ALA A 411 -21.49 -28.58 4.09
N THR A 412 -22.47 -29.46 4.38
CA THR A 412 -23.90 -29.14 4.32
C THR A 412 -24.27 -28.04 5.31
N ILE A 413 -23.75 -28.06 6.53
CA ILE A 413 -24.00 -27.00 7.54
C ILE A 413 -23.52 -25.64 7.01
N ALA A 414 -22.29 -25.55 6.51
CA ALA A 414 -21.74 -24.30 5.98
C ALA A 414 -22.58 -23.75 4.82
N LEU A 415 -23.00 -24.61 3.88
CA LEU A 415 -23.88 -24.24 2.77
C LEU A 415 -25.25 -23.75 3.26
N ARG A 416 -25.85 -24.45 4.23
CA ARG A 416 -27.15 -24.08 4.80
C ARG A 416 -27.10 -22.77 5.57
N SER A 417 -26.04 -22.49 6.31
CA SER A 417 -25.84 -21.19 6.98
C SER A 417 -25.89 -20.03 5.98
N MET A 418 -25.25 -20.15 4.80
CA MET A 418 -25.31 -19.14 3.75
C MET A 418 -26.71 -18.99 3.13
N VAL A 419 -27.43 -20.11 2.97
CA VAL A 419 -28.82 -20.11 2.48
C VAL A 419 -29.75 -19.42 3.48
N ASP A 420 -29.68 -19.82 4.76
CA ASP A 420 -30.51 -19.29 5.83
C ASP A 420 -30.31 -17.78 5.98
N PHE A 421 -29.06 -17.30 5.97
CA PHE A 421 -28.76 -15.86 5.99
C PHE A 421 -29.35 -15.14 4.79
N THR A 422 -29.13 -15.67 3.58
CA THR A 422 -29.60 -15.07 2.31
C THR A 422 -31.12 -14.94 2.30
N LEU A 423 -31.82 -15.98 2.73
CA LEU A 423 -33.28 -15.98 2.78
C LEU A 423 -33.78 -15.09 3.92
N SER A 424 -33.29 -15.25 5.15
CA SER A 424 -33.77 -14.47 6.31
C SER A 424 -33.62 -12.96 6.09
N ASN A 425 -32.52 -12.52 5.46
CA ASN A 425 -32.25 -11.11 5.16
C ASN A 425 -32.74 -10.63 3.78
N ALA A 426 -33.47 -11.48 3.05
CA ALA A 426 -34.02 -11.16 1.71
C ALA A 426 -32.97 -10.59 0.72
N ARG A 427 -31.74 -11.13 0.73
CA ARG A 427 -30.64 -10.71 -0.15
C ARG A 427 -30.89 -11.19 -1.58
N SER A 428 -31.74 -10.49 -2.33
CA SER A 428 -32.22 -10.90 -3.65
C SER A 428 -31.10 -11.14 -4.67
N SER A 429 -30.02 -10.34 -4.62
CA SER A 429 -28.83 -10.53 -5.46
C SER A 429 -28.12 -11.87 -5.24
N ARG A 430 -28.27 -12.49 -4.06
CA ARG A 430 -27.65 -13.77 -3.69
C ARG A 430 -28.56 -14.98 -3.90
N TYR A 431 -29.81 -14.82 -4.33
CA TYR A 431 -30.74 -15.95 -4.52
C TYR A 431 -30.23 -17.01 -5.50
N GLY A 432 -29.52 -16.60 -6.55
CA GLY A 432 -28.89 -17.55 -7.48
C GLY A 432 -27.78 -18.39 -6.83
N HIS A 433 -27.05 -17.83 -5.87
CA HIS A 433 -26.05 -18.57 -5.08
C HIS A 433 -26.74 -19.53 -4.10
N ALA A 434 -27.73 -19.05 -3.36
CA ALA A 434 -28.49 -19.89 -2.42
C ALA A 434 -29.12 -21.13 -3.10
N ALA A 435 -29.68 -20.96 -4.30
CA ALA A 435 -30.23 -22.09 -5.06
C ALA A 435 -29.14 -23.12 -5.46
N ARG A 436 -27.95 -22.66 -5.87
CA ARG A 436 -26.79 -23.54 -6.14
C ARG A 436 -26.24 -24.22 -4.88
N HIS A 437 -26.29 -23.55 -3.73
CA HIS A 437 -25.91 -24.17 -2.46
C HIS A 437 -26.88 -25.28 -2.07
N LEU A 438 -28.19 -25.10 -2.28
CA LEU A 438 -29.17 -26.17 -2.07
C LEU A 438 -28.96 -27.35 -3.01
N GLN A 439 -28.62 -27.13 -4.28
CA GLN A 439 -28.19 -28.21 -5.20
C GLN A 439 -27.05 -29.03 -4.62
N SER A 440 -26.07 -28.33 -4.05
CA SER A 440 -24.88 -28.96 -3.48
C SER A 440 -25.27 -29.75 -2.23
N CYS A 441 -26.13 -29.20 -1.37
CA CYS A 441 -26.71 -29.90 -0.21
C CYS A 441 -27.50 -31.16 -0.61
N GLU A 442 -28.24 -31.13 -1.72
CA GLU A 442 -28.99 -32.29 -2.23
C GLU A 442 -28.02 -33.41 -2.61
N ARG A 443 -26.99 -33.09 -3.40
CA ARG A 443 -25.95 -34.06 -3.79
C ARG A 443 -25.20 -34.63 -2.58
N LEU A 444 -24.86 -33.79 -1.61
CA LEU A 444 -24.19 -34.22 -0.38
C LEU A 444 -25.09 -35.12 0.46
N SER A 445 -26.41 -34.90 0.46
CA SER A 445 -27.36 -35.67 1.27
C SER A 445 -27.30 -37.17 0.99
N HIS A 446 -27.07 -37.58 -0.26
CA HIS A 446 -26.93 -38.99 -0.65
C HIS A 446 -25.71 -39.69 -0.02
N ARG A 447 -24.76 -38.92 0.52
CA ARG A 447 -23.53 -39.39 1.15
C ARG A 447 -23.54 -39.23 2.68
N ILE A 448 -24.65 -38.75 3.25
CA ILE A 448 -24.82 -38.55 4.69
C ILE A 448 -25.73 -39.66 5.23
N SER A 449 -25.15 -40.62 5.96
CA SER A 449 -25.88 -41.72 6.58
C SER A 449 -26.43 -41.37 7.96
N ASP A 450 -25.76 -40.48 8.68
CA ASP A 450 -26.15 -40.01 10.01
C ASP A 450 -26.22 -38.49 10.01
N TRP A 451 -27.39 -37.97 10.37
CA TRP A 451 -27.65 -36.54 10.46
C TRP A 451 -27.59 -36.02 11.91
N GLY A 452 -27.53 -36.91 12.91
CA GLY A 452 -27.61 -36.54 14.32
C GLY A 452 -28.81 -35.63 14.60
N GLU A 453 -28.55 -34.47 15.20
CA GLU A 453 -29.57 -33.44 15.51
C GLU A 453 -29.94 -32.54 14.31
N ILE A 454 -29.26 -32.68 13.18
CA ILE A 454 -29.43 -31.80 12.02
C ILE A 454 -30.61 -32.32 11.18
N PRO A 455 -31.55 -31.47 10.75
CA PRO A 455 -32.62 -31.93 9.88
C PRO A 455 -32.08 -32.53 8.57
N GLY A 456 -32.60 -33.68 8.16
CA GLY A 456 -32.34 -34.26 6.85
C GLY A 456 -32.69 -33.31 5.70
N HIS A 457 -32.19 -33.57 4.49
CA HIS A 457 -32.36 -32.67 3.34
C HIS A 457 -33.83 -32.33 3.05
N ASP A 458 -34.71 -33.34 2.98
CA ASP A 458 -36.12 -33.13 2.68
C ASP A 458 -36.84 -32.30 3.76
N ALA A 459 -36.53 -32.56 5.03
CA ALA A 459 -37.07 -31.81 6.16
C ALA A 459 -36.63 -30.33 6.13
N TYR A 460 -35.37 -30.07 5.75
CA TYR A 460 -34.85 -28.72 5.60
C TYR A 460 -35.50 -27.97 4.41
N ILE A 461 -35.69 -28.65 3.26
CA ILE A 461 -36.40 -28.06 2.11
C ILE A 461 -37.87 -27.77 2.47
N ALA A 462 -38.54 -28.66 3.19
CA ALA A 462 -39.91 -28.44 3.66
C ALA A 462 -40.00 -27.21 4.59
N ALA A 463 -39.02 -27.02 5.48
CA ALA A 463 -38.94 -25.83 6.32
C ALA A 463 -38.74 -24.54 5.48
N ILE A 464 -37.82 -24.53 4.51
CA ILE A 464 -37.64 -23.38 3.60
C ILE A 464 -38.92 -23.06 2.83
N ARG A 465 -39.64 -24.08 2.33
CA ARG A 465 -40.93 -23.91 1.64
C ARG A 465 -41.95 -23.22 2.54
N ARG A 466 -42.07 -23.67 3.79
CA ARG A 466 -42.99 -23.10 4.77
C ARG A 466 -42.63 -21.66 5.15
N ASP A 467 -41.36 -21.42 5.50
CA ASP A 467 -40.93 -20.18 6.15
C ASP A 467 -40.57 -19.07 5.14
N HIS A 468 -40.33 -19.44 3.87
CA HIS A 468 -39.91 -18.52 2.80
C HIS A 468 -40.72 -18.65 1.51
N ALA A 469 -41.97 -19.14 1.58
CA ALA A 469 -42.89 -19.29 0.43
C ALA A 469 -43.00 -18.03 -0.46
N ARG A 470 -42.98 -16.84 0.15
CA ARG A 470 -43.21 -15.55 -0.54
C ARG A 470 -42.00 -15.05 -1.36
N LYS A 471 -40.83 -15.70 -1.28
CA LYS A 471 -39.62 -15.28 -2.00
C LYS A 471 -39.63 -15.77 -3.45
N SER A 472 -40.56 -15.25 -4.25
CA SER A 472 -40.78 -15.66 -5.65
C SER A 472 -39.52 -15.65 -6.51
N GLY A 473 -38.66 -14.63 -6.34
CA GLY A 473 -37.38 -14.53 -7.04
C GLY A 473 -36.41 -15.68 -6.73
N PHE A 474 -36.44 -16.23 -5.52
CA PHE A 474 -35.64 -17.39 -5.14
C PHE A 474 -36.22 -18.67 -5.72
N TRP A 475 -37.54 -18.88 -5.61
CA TRP A 475 -38.21 -20.05 -6.18
C TRP A 475 -38.06 -20.15 -7.70
N LYS A 476 -38.04 -19.01 -8.40
CA LYS A 476 -37.70 -18.96 -9.83
C LYS A 476 -36.31 -19.54 -10.11
N ARG A 477 -35.29 -19.20 -9.31
CA ARG A 477 -33.94 -19.76 -9.47
C ARG A 477 -33.88 -21.26 -9.16
N MET A 478 -34.65 -21.74 -8.19
CA MET A 478 -34.79 -23.17 -7.90
C MET A 478 -35.44 -23.94 -9.06
N GLN A 479 -36.44 -23.35 -9.73
CA GLN A 479 -37.06 -23.91 -10.95
C GLN A 479 -36.06 -23.97 -12.12
N GLU A 480 -35.30 -22.89 -12.35
CA GLU A 480 -34.26 -22.83 -13.40
C GLU A 480 -33.19 -23.93 -13.22
N LEU A 481 -32.92 -24.36 -11.98
CA LEU A 481 -31.98 -25.43 -11.65
C LEU A 481 -32.63 -26.83 -11.57
N GLY A 482 -33.92 -26.96 -11.85
CA GLY A 482 -34.66 -28.22 -11.86
C GLY A 482 -35.01 -28.80 -10.48
N MET A 483 -34.99 -28.01 -9.40
CA MET A 483 -35.18 -28.48 -8.01
C MET A 483 -36.57 -28.25 -7.45
N ALA A 484 -37.41 -27.51 -8.17
CA ALA A 484 -38.81 -27.38 -7.81
C ALA A 484 -39.60 -28.46 -8.56
N GLN A 485 -39.99 -29.53 -7.87
CA GLN A 485 -41.20 -30.24 -8.27
C GLN A 485 -42.39 -29.31 -8.07
N ALA A 486 -43.18 -29.15 -9.14
CA ALA A 486 -44.36 -28.30 -9.19
C ALA A 486 -45.40 -28.73 -8.14
N GLY A 487 -45.96 -27.76 -7.42
CA GLY A 487 -47.05 -27.96 -6.45
C GLY A 487 -46.81 -27.22 -5.16
#